data_AF-A0A4R2RZQ1-F1
#
_entry.id   AF-A0A4R2RZQ1-F1
#
_cell.length_a   1.000
_cell.length_b   1.000
_cell.length_c   1.000
_cell.angle_alpha   90.00
_cell.angle_beta   90.00
_cell.angle_gamma   90.00
#
_symmetry.space_group_name_H-M   'P 1'
#
loop_
_entity.id
_entity.type
_entity.pdbx_description
1 polymer ?
#
loop_
_entity_poly.entity_id
_entity_poly.type
_entity_poly.pdbx_seq_one_letter_code
_entity_poly.pdbx_strand_id
1 'polypeptide(L)' 'MRRSVDVEEIAQDILNEIGERYLEEIEAAIALMDDGNNGEMNAVLLYGIVSSLKCHTERFAIRLVQKVVDELERTKGI' A
#
# COMPACT_ATOMS: atom_id res chain seq x y z
N MET A 1 15.18 28.73 9.88
CA MET A 1 14.19 27.71 10.32
C MET A 1 14.52 26.42 9.60
N ARG A 2 14.74 25.30 10.31
CA ARG A 2 14.72 23.97 9.67
C ARG A 2 13.29 23.80 9.15
N ARG A 3 13.09 23.68 7.83
CA ARG A 3 11.82 23.18 7.31
C ARG A 3 11.71 21.74 7.77
N SER A 4 10.67 21.44 8.56
CA SER A 4 10.32 20.07 8.92
C SER A 4 9.63 19.44 7.72
N VAL A 5 10.04 18.21 7.37
CA VAL A 5 9.29 17.40 6.42
C VAL A 5 8.09 16.82 7.15
N ASP A 6 6.89 17.07 6.63
CA ASP A 6 5.67 16.43 7.14
C ASP A 6 5.57 15.02 6.55
N VAL A 7 6.04 14.04 7.31
CA VAL A 7 6.05 12.63 6.89
C VAL A 7 4.63 12.05 6.90
N GLU A 8 3.73 12.59 7.73
CA GLU A 8 2.36 12.10 7.87
C GLU A 8 1.53 12.47 6.63
N GLU A 9 1.67 13.71 6.14
CA GLU A 9 1.04 14.16 4.89
C GLU A 9 1.52 13.30 3.69
N ILE A 10 2.84 13.11 3.56
CA ILE A 10 3.42 12.28 2.49
C ILE A 10 2.92 10.83 2.56
N ALA A 11 2.82 10.26 3.77
CA ALA A 11 2.31 8.92 3.97
C ALA A 11 0.84 8.82 3.56
N GLN A 12 0.01 9.78 3.96
CA GLN A 12 -1.42 9.77 3.66
C GLN A 12 -1.68 9.88 2.14
N ASP A 13 -0.91 10.71 1.43
CA ASP A 13 -0.99 10.80 -0.03
C ASP A 13 -0.69 9.45 -0.72
N ILE A 14 0.38 8.78 -0.28
CA ILE A 14 0.75 7.46 -0.83
C ILE A 14 -0.33 6.42 -0.50
N LEU A 15 -0.87 6.45 0.72
CA LEU A 15 -1.94 5.53 1.14
C LEU A 15 -3.23 5.75 0.35
N ASN A 16 -3.60 6.99 0.04
CA ASN A 16 -4.77 7.28 -0.78
C ASN A 16 -4.60 6.71 -2.20
N GLU A 17 -3.42 6.86 -2.80
CA GLU A 17 -3.13 6.31 -4.14
C GLU A 17 -3.09 4.77 -4.18
N ILE A 18 -2.58 4.12 -3.13
CA ILE A 18 -2.47 2.65 -3.06
C ILE A 18 -3.79 2.02 -2.60
N GLY A 19 -4.51 2.70 -1.70
CA GLY A 19 -5.68 2.21 -0.98
C GLY A 19 -6.86 1.87 -1.90
N GLU A 20 -7.14 2.70 -2.91
CA GLU A 20 -8.23 2.43 -3.86
C GLU A 20 -8.00 1.11 -4.63
N ARG A 21 -6.79 0.92 -5.15
CA ARG A 21 -6.41 -0.31 -5.86
C ARG A 21 -6.42 -1.53 -4.96
N TYR A 22 -5.98 -1.37 -3.72
CA TYR A 22 -5.94 -2.45 -2.75
C TYR A 22 -7.34 -2.90 -2.35
N LEU A 23 -8.29 -1.96 -2.17
CA LEU A 23 -9.70 -2.26 -1.91
C LEU A 23 -10.33 -3.05 -3.06
N GLU A 24 -10.14 -2.62 -4.30
CA GLU A 24 -10.65 -3.33 -5.49
C GLU A 24 -10.12 -4.78 -5.59
N GLU A 25 -8.82 -4.99 -5.32
CA GLU A 25 -8.21 -6.32 -5.35
C GLU A 25 -8.77 -7.26 -4.26
N ILE A 26 -9.01 -6.74 -3.05
CA ILE A 26 -9.63 -7.52 -1.96
C ILE A 26 -11.08 -7.84 -2.28
N GLU A 27 -11.86 -6.85 -2.73
CA GLU A 27 -13.28 -7.03 -3.04
C GLU A 27 -13.49 -8.08 -4.14
N ALA A 28 -12.65 -8.05 -5.18
CA ALA A 28 -12.63 -9.06 -6.22
C ALA A 28 -12.28 -10.46 -5.67
N ALA A 29 -11.31 -10.55 -4.76
CA ALA A 29 -10.94 -11.81 -4.12
C ALA A 29 -12.04 -12.37 -3.22
N ILE A 30 -12.74 -11.51 -2.47
CA ILE A 30 -13.87 -11.90 -1.60
C ILE A 30 -15.07 -12.36 -2.44
N ALA A 31 -15.39 -11.66 -3.54
CA ALA A 31 -16.48 -12.05 -4.43
C ALA A 31 -16.28 -13.47 -5.02
N LEU A 32 -15.03 -13.88 -5.24
CA LEU A 32 -14.68 -15.23 -5.68
C LEU A 32 -14.81 -16.30 -4.57
N MET A 33 -14.87 -15.91 -3.28
CA MET A 33 -15.05 -16.82 -2.15
C MET A 33 -16.53 -17.21 -1.91
N ASP A 34 -17.48 -16.35 -2.28
CA ASP A 34 -18.91 -16.52 -1.96
C ASP A 34 -19.62 -17.55 -2.86
N ASP A 35 -19.01 -17.90 -4.01
CA ASP A 35 -19.65 -18.67 -5.09
C ASP A 35 -19.51 -20.21 -4.99
N GLY A 36 -18.91 -20.75 -3.93
CA GLY A 36 -18.83 -22.21 -3.75
C GLY A 36 -17.83 -22.68 -2.72
N ASN A 37 -18.34 -23.15 -1.58
CA ASN A 37 -17.59 -23.56 -0.40
C ASN A 37 -16.63 -24.76 -0.67
N ASN A 38 -15.39 -24.46 -1.07
CA ASN A 38 -14.25 -25.38 -1.10
C ASN A 38 -13.14 -24.81 -0.22
N GLY A 39 -12.83 -25.45 0.91
CA GLY A 39 -11.84 -24.97 1.87
C GLY A 39 -10.44 -24.70 1.28
N GLU A 40 -10.04 -25.42 0.22
CA GLU A 40 -8.81 -25.14 -0.53
C GLU A 40 -8.86 -23.84 -1.33
N MET A 41 -10.00 -23.52 -1.96
CA MET A 41 -10.19 -22.26 -2.70
C MET A 41 -10.07 -21.07 -1.75
N ASN A 42 -10.67 -21.17 -0.57
CA ASN A 42 -10.59 -20.13 0.46
C ASN A 42 -9.15 -19.93 0.98
N ALA A 43 -8.36 -21.01 1.12
CA ALA A 43 -6.97 -20.92 1.51
C ALA A 43 -6.09 -20.23 0.45
N VAL A 44 -6.32 -20.53 -0.83
CA VAL A 44 -5.63 -19.89 -1.96
C VAL A 44 -5.99 -18.40 -2.06
N LEU A 45 -7.27 -18.04 -1.88
CA LEU A 45 -7.73 -16.65 -1.90
C LEU A 45 -7.17 -15.83 -0.73
N LEU A 46 -7.17 -16.39 0.49
CA LEU A 46 -6.52 -15.77 1.65
C LEU A 46 -5.02 -15.55 1.42
N TYR A 47 -4.33 -16.53 0.82
CA TYR A 47 -2.92 -16.38 0.45
C TYR A 47 -2.72 -15.26 -0.57
N GLY A 48 -3.61 -15.14 -1.57
CA GLY A 48 -3.61 -14.06 -2.54
C GLY A 48 -3.77 -12.68 -1.90
N ILE A 49 -4.74 -12.52 -0.99
CA ILE A 49 -4.97 -11.28 -0.23
C ILE A 49 -3.75 -10.90 0.60
N VAL A 50 -3.19 -11.85 1.37
CA VAL A 50 -2.00 -11.61 2.20
C VAL A 50 -0.77 -11.26 1.36
N SER A 51 -0.63 -11.90 0.19
CA SER A 51 0.48 -11.60 -0.75
C SER A 51 0.33 -10.23 -1.38
N SER A 52 -0.89 -9.83 -1.76
CA SER A 52 -1.20 -8.48 -2.25
C SER A 52 -0.90 -7.44 -1.17
N LEU A 53 -1.39 -7.64 0.05
CA LEU A 53 -1.07 -6.81 1.23
C LEU A 53 0.42 -6.56 1.40
N LYS A 54 1.20 -7.65 1.35
CA LYS A 54 2.65 -7.59 1.49
C LYS A 54 3.26 -6.74 0.39
N CYS A 55 2.88 -6.97 -0.86
CA CYS A 55 3.38 -6.21 -2.01
C CYS A 55 3.07 -4.70 -1.89
N HIS A 56 1.83 -4.35 -1.53
CA HIS A 56 1.42 -2.95 -1.36
C HIS A 56 2.12 -2.29 -0.17
N THR A 57 2.35 -3.01 0.92
CA THR A 57 3.10 -2.52 2.09
C THR A 57 4.57 -2.26 1.75
N GLU A 58 5.22 -3.17 1.03
CA GLU A 58 6.60 -2.98 0.55
C GLU A 58 6.70 -1.76 -0.38
N ARG A 59 5.74 -1.62 -1.30
CA ARG A 59 5.68 -0.46 -2.21
C ARG A 59 5.46 0.84 -1.45
N PHE A 60 4.56 0.86 -0.46
CA PHE A 60 4.34 2.01 0.40
C PHE A 60 5.63 2.43 1.12
N ALA A 61 6.31 1.47 1.77
CA ALA A 61 7.54 1.75 2.51
C ALA A 61 8.65 2.34 1.61
N ILE A 62 8.85 1.76 0.43
CA ILE A 62 9.84 2.25 -0.54
C ILE A 62 9.51 3.67 -0.98
N ARG A 63 8.24 3.93 -1.37
CA ARG A 63 7.81 5.25 -1.84
C ARG A 63 7.89 6.31 -0.74
N LEU A 64 7.56 5.96 0.50
CA LEU A 64 7.64 6.88 1.63
C LEU A 64 9.10 7.29 1.88
N VAL A 65 10.01 6.31 1.93
CA VAL A 65 11.45 6.60 2.10
C VAL A 65 11.96 7.47 0.96
N GLN A 66 11.63 7.14 -0.29
CA GLN A 66 12.04 7.92 -1.46
C GLN A 66 11.53 9.37 -1.38
N LYS A 67 10.22 9.58 -1.21
CA LYS A 67 9.64 10.93 -1.14
C LYS A 67 10.20 11.76 0.02
N VAL A 68 10.45 11.14 1.18
CA VAL A 68 11.06 11.83 2.32
C VAL A 68 12.51 12.21 2.03
N VAL A 69 13.29 11.33 1.42
CA VAL A 69 14.68 11.64 1.01
C VAL A 69 14.70 12.77 -0.02
N ASP A 70 13.85 12.70 -1.06
CA ASP A 70 13.74 13.73 -2.09
C ASP A 70 13.39 15.10 -1.48
N GLU A 71 12.45 15.13 -0.54
CA GLU A 71 12.06 16.37 0.13
C GLU A 71 13.17 16.91 1.04
N LEU A 72 13.92 16.03 1.72
CA LEU A 72 15.09 16.42 2.51
C LEU A 72 16.21 17.00 1.64
N GLU A 73 16.44 16.44 0.45
CA GLU A 73 17.42 16.95 -0.52
C GLU A 73 16.99 18.31 -1.09
N ARG A 74 15.72 18.44 -1.51
CA ARG A 74 15.11 19.71 -1.94
C ARG A 74 15.23 20.80 -0.89
N THR A 75 15.06 20.43 0.38
CA THR A 75 15.15 21.34 1.52
C THR A 75 16.59 21.79 1.81
N LYS A 76 17.60 20.98 1.44
CA LYS A 76 19.01 21.32 1.60
C LYS A 76 19.53 22.30 0.54
N GLY A 77 18.79 22.54 -0.54
CA GLY A 77 19.15 23.53 -1.57
C GLY A 77 20.38 23.15 -2.40
N ILE A 78 20.50 21.86 -2.74
CA ILE A 78 21.38 21.38 -3.82
C ILE A 78 20.57 21.40 -5.12
#